data_AF-A0A7V7WHR5-F1
#
_entry.id   AF-A0A7V7WHR5-F1
#
_cell.length_a   1.000
_cell.length_b   1.000
_cell.length_c   1.000
_cell.angle_alpha   90.00
_cell.angle_beta   90.00
_cell.angle_gamma   90.00
#
_symmetry.space_group_name_H-M   'P 1'
#
loop_
_entity.id
_entity.type
_entity.pdbx_description
1 polymer ?
#
loop_
_entity_poly.entity_id
_entity_poly.type
_entity_poly.pdbx_seq_one_letter_code
_entity_poly.pdbx_strand_id
1 'polypeptide(L)'
;MSHRGMQEVPRSTSPTGSEGFVWAPRASDPELENEMLRRLMVRIGLPEKQAETQVAAIKAPAAERAVLGKAANGSPVLTIDDNFERAWRRVGLALDRIGFTVVDRDRSKGIYYVRYVDPDSKENKREEGFLSKLMFWKSENPKDKEEQYRIAVSETAGKSTLTIMDRNGAPDTTPTGERIFALLLGQLK
;
A
#
# COMPACT_ATOMS: atom_id res chain seq x y z
N MET A 1 -6.80 18.92 -7.06
CA MET A 1 -7.37 20.21 -6.63
C MET A 1 -8.37 19.89 -5.54
N SER A 2 -8.29 20.47 -4.35
CA SER A 2 -9.24 20.17 -3.28
C SER A 2 -10.38 21.19 -3.28
N HIS A 3 -11.63 20.75 -3.47
CA HIS A 3 -12.81 21.59 -3.29
C HIS A 3 -13.08 21.72 -1.79
N ARG A 4 -13.20 22.96 -1.31
CA ARG A 4 -13.63 23.30 0.04
C ARG A 4 -14.84 24.22 -0.06
N GLY A 5 -15.93 23.82 0.56
CA GLY A 5 -17.15 24.61 0.65
C GLY A 5 -17.64 24.71 2.10
N MET A 6 -18.54 25.66 2.36
CA MET A 6 -19.29 25.77 3.60
C MET A 6 -20.75 25.43 3.30
N GLN A 7 -21.42 24.70 4.19
CA GLN A 7 -22.86 24.44 4.14
C GLN A 7 -23.52 24.97 5.41
N GLU A 8 -24.73 25.50 5.29
CA GLU A 8 -25.54 25.88 6.44
C GLU A 8 -26.10 24.61 7.09
N VAL A 9 -25.69 24.32 8.33
CA VAL A 9 -26.27 23.24 9.13
C VAL A 9 -27.15 23.82 10.24
N PRO A 10 -28.34 23.25 10.48
CA PRO A 10 -29.20 23.68 11.57
C PRO A 10 -28.53 23.35 12.91
N ARG A 11 -28.52 24.32 13.83
CA ARG A 11 -28.00 24.16 15.18
C ARG A 11 -28.98 23.32 16.00
N SER A 12 -28.75 22.02 16.17
CA SER A 12 -29.61 21.21 17.04
C SER A 12 -29.24 21.42 18.52
N THR A 13 -29.97 22.27 19.24
CA THR A 13 -30.04 22.21 20.71
C THR A 13 -31.41 22.63 21.25
N SER A 14 -32.23 21.63 21.58
CA SER A 14 -33.28 21.60 22.63
C SER A 14 -34.62 22.36 22.43
N PRO A 15 -35.71 21.93 23.12
CA PRO A 15 -37.12 22.19 22.76
C PRO A 15 -37.65 23.60 23.11
N THR A 16 -36.80 24.52 23.56
CA THR A 16 -37.16 25.91 23.87
C THR A 16 -36.03 26.85 23.47
N GLY A 17 -36.08 27.37 22.24
CA GLY A 17 -35.35 28.58 21.87
C GLY A 17 -34.28 28.48 20.77
N SER A 18 -34.61 29.13 19.65
CA SER A 18 -33.77 29.56 18.51
C SER A 18 -33.36 28.50 17.48
N GLU A 19 -34.10 28.46 16.37
CA GLU A 19 -33.65 27.89 15.10
C GLU A 19 -32.59 28.82 14.48
N GLY A 20 -31.32 28.44 14.57
CA GLY A 20 -30.22 29.16 13.95
C GLY A 20 -29.42 28.24 13.03
N PHE A 21 -28.94 28.77 11.92
CA PHE A 21 -28.03 28.08 11.01
C PHE A 21 -26.59 28.47 11.31
N VAL A 22 -25.68 27.50 11.26
CA VAL A 22 -24.23 27.76 11.35
C VAL A 22 -23.55 27.28 10.07
N TRP A 23 -22.57 28.05 9.59
CA TRP A 23 -21.74 27.64 8.48
C TRP A 23 -20.74 26.58 8.94
N ALA A 24 -20.90 25.35 8.45
CA ALA A 24 -19.99 24.26 8.72
C ALA A 24 -19.24 23.86 7.43
N PRO A 25 -17.96 23.45 7.52
CA PRO A 25 -17.25 22.93 6.36
C PRO A 25 -17.96 21.67 5.87
N ARG A 26 -18.30 21.62 4.57
CA ARG A 26 -18.82 20.41 3.95
C ARG A 26 -17.69 19.44 3.63
N ALA A 27 -18.01 18.15 3.58
CA ALA A 27 -17.09 17.15 3.05
C ALA A 27 -16.71 17.50 1.60
N SER A 28 -15.44 17.29 1.26
CA SER A 28 -14.97 17.38 -0.12
C SER A 28 -15.73 16.38 -0.98
N ASP A 29 -16.11 16.80 -2.18
CA ASP A 29 -16.90 16.03 -3.13
C ASP A 29 -16.01 15.70 -4.35
N PRO A 30 -15.53 14.45 -4.46
CA PRO A 30 -14.63 14.06 -5.54
C PRO A 30 -15.22 14.27 -6.94
N GLU A 31 -16.55 14.18 -7.11
CA GLU A 31 -17.17 14.36 -8.42
C GLU A 31 -17.12 15.83 -8.87
N LEU A 32 -17.30 16.78 -7.95
CA LEU A 32 -17.13 18.20 -8.24
C LEU A 32 -15.67 18.57 -8.56
N GLU A 33 -14.72 17.95 -7.86
CA GLU A 33 -13.28 18.14 -8.14
C GLU A 33 -12.90 17.61 -9.53
N ASN A 34 -13.48 16.48 -9.93
CA ASN A 34 -13.31 15.89 -11.26
C ASN A 34 -13.89 16.79 -12.37
N GLU A 35 -15.08 17.36 -12.16
CA GLU A 35 -15.63 18.35 -13.08
C GLU A 35 -14.75 19.61 -13.19
N MET A 36 -14.26 20.12 -12.06
CA MET A 36 -13.37 21.27 -12.04
C MET A 36 -12.06 20.96 -12.80
N LEU A 37 -11.48 19.78 -12.59
CA LEU A 37 -10.29 19.33 -13.31
C LEU A 37 -10.55 19.19 -14.81
N ARG A 38 -11.69 18.60 -15.22
CA ARG A 38 -12.10 18.51 -16.64
C ARG A 38 -12.20 19.90 -17.27
N ARG A 39 -12.92 20.83 -16.63
CA ARG A 39 -13.11 22.20 -17.12
C ARG A 39 -11.78 22.95 -17.20
N LEU A 40 -10.89 22.73 -16.23
CA LEU A 40 -9.55 23.29 -16.26
C LEU A 40 -8.75 22.75 -17.44
N MET A 41 -8.75 21.42 -17.67
CA MET A 41 -8.07 20.79 -18.80
C MET A 41 -8.57 21.31 -20.15
N VAL A 42 -9.89 21.48 -20.30
CA VAL A 42 -10.45 22.09 -21.51
C VAL A 42 -9.99 23.55 -21.66
N ARG A 43 -9.98 24.33 -20.58
CA ARG A 43 -9.56 25.73 -20.60
C ARG A 43 -8.08 25.92 -20.96
N ILE A 44 -7.21 24.98 -20.58
CA ILE A 44 -5.79 24.98 -20.96
C ILE A 44 -5.53 24.42 -22.38
N GLY A 45 -6.58 24.00 -23.09
CA GLY A 45 -6.52 23.65 -24.51
C GLY A 45 -6.61 22.16 -24.84
N LEU A 46 -6.90 21.27 -23.88
CA LEU A 46 -7.17 19.87 -24.22
C LEU A 46 -8.57 19.73 -24.87
N PRO A 47 -8.71 18.93 -25.94
CA PRO A 47 -10.01 18.55 -26.48
C PRO A 47 -10.89 17.90 -25.41
N GLU A 48 -12.19 18.17 -25.43
CA GLU A 48 -13.12 17.72 -24.38
C GLU A 48 -13.13 16.20 -24.19
N LYS A 49 -13.12 15.42 -25.28
CA LYS A 49 -13.01 13.95 -25.21
C LYS A 49 -11.70 13.46 -24.58
N GLN A 50 -10.60 14.19 -24.80
CA GLN A 50 -9.33 13.87 -24.17
C GLN A 50 -9.32 14.25 -22.69
N ALA A 51 -9.91 15.38 -22.31
CA ALA A 51 -10.06 15.78 -20.92
C ALA A 51 -10.93 14.76 -20.14
N GLU A 52 -12.04 14.31 -20.73
CA GLU A 52 -12.93 13.31 -20.14
C GLU A 52 -12.24 11.96 -19.93
N THR A 53 -11.47 11.48 -20.92
CA THR A 53 -10.68 10.25 -20.79
C THR A 53 -9.57 10.36 -19.76
N GLN A 54 -8.90 11.52 -19.64
CA GLN A 54 -7.89 11.78 -18.61
C GLN A 54 -8.50 11.77 -17.19
N VAL A 55 -9.66 12.41 -16.98
CA VAL A 55 -10.37 12.34 -15.69
C VAL A 55 -10.84 10.91 -15.39
N ALA A 56 -11.38 10.20 -16.39
CA ALA A 56 -11.79 8.82 -16.23
C ALA A 56 -10.62 7.88 -15.88
N ALA A 57 -9.43 8.11 -16.43
CA ALA A 57 -8.23 7.34 -16.08
C ALA A 57 -7.74 7.57 -14.64
N ILE A 58 -7.99 8.76 -14.08
CA ILE A 58 -7.71 9.07 -12.67
C ILE A 58 -8.73 8.40 -11.73
N LYS A 59 -9.99 8.29 -12.18
CA LYS A 59 -11.09 7.62 -11.46
C LYS A 59 -11.05 6.09 -11.58
N ALA A 60 -10.43 5.57 -12.64
CA ALA A 60 -10.32 4.14 -12.84
C ALA A 60 -9.66 3.51 -11.60
N PRO A 61 -10.22 2.42 -11.04
CA PRO A 61 -9.49 1.64 -10.05
C PRO A 61 -8.12 1.34 -10.63
N ALA A 62 -7.08 1.34 -9.80
CA ALA A 62 -5.80 0.82 -10.21
C ALA A 62 -6.07 -0.51 -10.91
N ALA A 63 -5.79 -0.59 -12.22
CA ALA A 63 -5.90 -1.84 -12.94
C ALA A 63 -5.13 -2.89 -12.13
N GLU A 64 -5.61 -4.13 -12.05
CA GLU A 64 -4.92 -5.20 -11.31
C GLU A 64 -3.50 -5.33 -11.89
N ARG A 65 -2.56 -4.63 -11.28
CA ARG A 65 -1.20 -4.46 -11.77
C ARG A 65 -0.31 -5.59 -11.29
N ALA A 66 -0.76 -6.37 -10.31
CA ALA A 66 -0.03 -7.50 -9.78
C ALA A 66 -0.87 -8.77 -9.84
N VAL A 67 -0.30 -9.84 -10.37
CA VAL A 67 -0.94 -11.16 -10.52
C VAL A 67 -0.06 -12.23 -9.91
N LEU A 68 -0.65 -13.07 -9.06
CA LEU A 68 0.05 -14.22 -8.49
C LEU A 68 0.08 -15.37 -9.52
N GLY A 69 1.27 -15.91 -9.75
CA GLY A 69 1.52 -17.04 -10.62
C GLY A 69 2.51 -18.02 -10.01
N LYS A 70 3.00 -18.95 -10.83
CA LYS A 70 4.06 -19.89 -10.47
C LYS A 70 5.22 -19.77 -11.45
N ALA A 71 6.44 -19.76 -10.94
CA ALA A 71 7.65 -19.81 -11.74
C ALA A 71 7.87 -21.22 -12.31
N ALA A 72 8.83 -21.37 -13.24
CA ALA A 72 9.11 -22.65 -13.91
C ALA A 72 9.53 -23.79 -12.96
N ASN A 73 10.09 -23.44 -11.80
CA ASN A 73 10.45 -24.34 -10.71
C ASN A 73 9.28 -24.66 -9.76
N GLY A 74 8.08 -24.16 -10.04
CA GLY A 74 6.88 -24.34 -9.22
C GLY A 74 6.73 -23.38 -8.04
N SER A 75 7.71 -22.51 -7.77
CA SER A 75 7.62 -21.56 -6.65
C SER A 75 6.64 -20.42 -6.95
N PRO A 76 5.94 -19.88 -5.94
CA PRO A 76 5.07 -18.73 -6.11
C PRO A 76 5.86 -17.50 -6.61
N VAL A 77 5.27 -16.75 -7.53
CA VAL A 77 5.84 -15.50 -8.08
C VAL A 77 4.73 -14.49 -8.28
N LEU A 78 5.01 -13.23 -7.96
CA LEU A 78 4.10 -12.13 -8.23
C LEU A 78 4.58 -11.37 -9.46
N THR A 79 3.75 -11.29 -10.50
CA THR A 79 4.07 -10.52 -11.71
C THR A 79 3.42 -9.15 -11.63
N ILE A 80 4.22 -8.10 -11.72
CA ILE A 80 3.82 -6.71 -11.67
C ILE A 80 3.94 -6.11 -13.08
N ASP A 81 2.88 -5.52 -13.59
CA ASP A 81 2.81 -4.85 -14.90
C ASP A 81 3.48 -3.47 -14.87
N ASP A 82 4.75 -3.47 -14.49
CA ASP A 82 5.63 -2.31 -14.42
C ASP A 82 7.08 -2.72 -14.74
N ASN A 83 7.86 -1.74 -15.19
CA ASN A 83 9.31 -1.85 -15.18
C ASN A 83 9.88 -1.92 -13.75
N PHE A 84 11.15 -2.32 -13.66
CA PHE A 84 11.85 -2.52 -12.38
C PHE A 84 11.74 -1.30 -11.46
N GLU A 85 11.99 -0.10 -11.98
CA GLU A 85 12.06 1.10 -11.14
C GLU A 85 10.71 1.46 -10.50
N ARG A 86 9.62 1.31 -11.25
CA ARG A 86 8.27 1.54 -10.73
C ARG A 86 7.87 0.44 -9.76
N ALA A 87 8.13 -0.82 -10.11
CA ALA A 87 7.86 -1.96 -9.23
C ALA A 87 8.62 -1.84 -7.91
N TRP A 88 9.92 -1.53 -7.96
CA TRP A 88 10.78 -1.33 -6.79
C TRP A 88 10.19 -0.31 -5.82
N ARG A 89 9.86 0.89 -6.32
CA ARG A 89 9.26 1.94 -5.47
C ARG A 89 7.92 1.50 -4.87
N ARG A 90 7.09 0.80 -5.64
CA ARG A 90 5.78 0.31 -5.18
C ARG A 90 5.91 -0.77 -4.11
N VAL A 91 6.80 -1.73 -4.31
CA VAL A 91 7.10 -2.79 -3.32
C VAL A 91 7.57 -2.16 -2.02
N GLY A 92 8.48 -1.20 -2.06
CA GLY A 92 8.91 -0.47 -0.87
C GLY A 92 7.76 0.19 -0.10
N LEU A 93 6.81 0.82 -0.82
CA LEU A 93 5.62 1.42 -0.20
C LEU A 93 4.63 0.38 0.33
N ALA A 94 4.46 -0.74 -0.38
CA ALA A 94 3.62 -1.85 0.08
C ALA A 94 4.16 -2.42 1.39
N LEU A 95 5.47 -2.62 1.48
CA LEU A 95 6.14 -3.09 2.70
C LEU A 95 5.90 -2.16 3.89
N ASP A 96 6.05 -0.85 3.68
CA ASP A 96 5.77 0.17 4.70
C ASP A 96 4.31 0.14 5.17
N ARG A 97 3.35 0.04 4.25
CA ARG A 97 1.91 -0.01 4.57
C ARG A 97 1.49 -1.26 5.33
N ILE A 98 2.10 -2.40 5.04
CA ILE A 98 1.82 -3.66 5.75
C ILE A 98 2.50 -3.66 7.14
N GLY A 99 3.44 -2.74 7.37
CA GLY A 99 4.21 -2.67 8.61
C GLY A 99 5.41 -3.61 8.64
N PHE A 100 5.94 -3.99 7.48
CA PHE A 100 7.15 -4.80 7.40
C PHE A 100 8.36 -3.93 7.75
N THR A 101 9.21 -4.42 8.64
CA THR A 101 10.45 -3.70 8.96
C THR A 101 11.49 -4.01 7.89
N VAL A 102 11.85 -3.01 7.08
CA VAL A 102 12.93 -3.14 6.09
C VAL A 102 14.27 -2.93 6.81
N VAL A 103 15.05 -4.00 6.93
CA VAL A 103 16.37 -3.99 7.58
C VAL A 103 17.41 -3.38 6.65
N ASP A 104 17.37 -3.76 5.36
CA ASP A 104 18.29 -3.27 4.35
C ASP A 104 17.64 -3.38 2.95
N ARG A 105 18.18 -2.64 1.98
CA ARG A 105 17.76 -2.68 0.58
C ARG A 105 18.96 -2.57 -0.34
N ASP A 106 19.12 -3.56 -1.21
CA ASP A 106 20.10 -3.54 -2.29
C ASP A 106 19.37 -3.35 -3.62
N ARG A 107 19.30 -2.11 -4.09
CA ARG A 107 18.67 -1.79 -5.38
C ARG A 107 19.44 -2.38 -6.55
N SER A 108 20.76 -2.54 -6.45
CA SER A 108 21.57 -3.08 -7.54
C SER A 108 21.27 -4.56 -7.80
N LYS A 109 20.98 -5.30 -6.73
CA LYS A 109 20.55 -6.71 -6.80
C LYS A 109 19.03 -6.89 -6.85
N GLY A 110 18.28 -5.81 -6.65
CA GLY A 110 16.82 -5.87 -6.55
C GLY A 110 16.33 -6.63 -5.31
N ILE A 111 17.01 -6.53 -4.16
CA ILE A 111 16.66 -7.28 -2.95
C ILE A 111 16.29 -6.34 -1.80
N TYR A 112 15.11 -6.56 -1.22
CA TYR A 112 14.75 -6.04 0.11
C TYR A 112 14.99 -7.11 1.17
N TYR A 113 15.66 -6.72 2.25
CA TYR A 113 15.80 -7.55 3.44
C TYR A 113 14.76 -7.09 4.46
N VAL A 114 13.79 -7.94 4.75
CA VAL A 114 12.64 -7.59 5.58
C VAL A 114 12.52 -8.52 6.78
N ARG A 115 12.09 -7.96 7.90
CA ARG A 115 11.63 -8.73 9.06
C ARG A 115 10.11 -8.81 9.01
N TYR A 116 9.60 -10.03 9.11
CA TYR A 116 8.18 -10.29 9.23
C TYR A 116 7.90 -10.84 10.62
N VAL A 117 7.10 -10.10 11.40
CA VAL A 117 6.61 -10.57 12.69
C VAL A 117 5.20 -11.08 12.47
N ASP A 118 4.98 -12.38 12.65
CA ASP A 118 3.65 -12.97 12.47
C ASP A 118 2.74 -12.64 13.66
N PRO A 119 1.65 -11.85 13.50
CA PRO A 119 0.76 -11.50 14.61
C PRO A 119 -0.01 -12.71 15.17
N ASP A 120 -0.16 -13.79 14.38
CA ASP A 120 -0.85 -15.02 14.80
C ASP A 120 0.09 -16.05 15.44
N SER A 121 1.40 -15.78 15.50
CA SER A 121 2.33 -16.70 16.15
C SER A 121 1.97 -16.84 17.63
N LYS A 122 1.79 -18.09 18.08
CA LYS A 122 1.35 -18.41 19.45
C LYS A 122 2.32 -17.90 20.54
N GLU A 123 3.51 -17.45 20.17
CA GLU A 123 4.52 -16.85 21.05
C GLU A 123 4.23 -15.37 21.37
N ASN A 124 3.65 -14.59 20.44
CA ASN A 124 3.35 -13.17 20.67
C ASN A 124 2.26 -12.92 21.72
N LYS A 125 1.34 -13.87 21.91
CA LYS A 125 0.23 -13.76 22.90
C LYS A 125 0.66 -13.83 24.37
N ARG A 126 1.91 -14.18 24.69
CA ARG A 126 2.36 -14.32 26.10
C ARG A 126 3.00 -13.06 26.67
N GLU A 127 3.36 -12.08 25.85
CA GLU A 127 4.12 -10.90 26.29
C GLU A 127 3.37 -9.56 26.14
N GLU A 128 2.11 -9.57 25.73
CA GLU A 128 1.28 -8.36 25.53
C GLU A 128 0.77 -7.71 26.82
N GLY A 129 1.04 -8.30 28.00
CA GLY A 129 0.34 -7.97 29.24
C GLY A 129 0.60 -6.58 29.83
N PHE A 130 1.85 -6.19 30.12
CA PHE A 130 2.11 -4.93 30.86
C PHE A 130 3.55 -4.40 30.78
N LEU A 131 4.52 -5.18 30.28
CA LEU A 131 5.95 -4.85 30.29
C LEU A 131 6.53 -4.49 28.89
N SER A 132 5.76 -4.74 27.83
CA SER A 132 6.20 -4.61 26.43
C SER A 132 6.38 -3.16 25.96
N LYS A 133 5.73 -2.18 26.63
CA LYS A 133 5.92 -0.74 26.34
C LYS A 133 7.29 -0.19 26.74
N LEU A 134 8.03 -0.87 27.61
CA LEU A 134 9.35 -0.44 28.09
C LEU A 134 10.52 -1.17 27.40
N MET A 135 10.24 -2.17 26.56
CA MET A 135 11.25 -3.01 25.91
C MET A 135 11.48 -2.65 24.42
N PHE A 136 10.75 -1.69 23.85
CA PHE A 136 10.90 -1.32 22.43
C PHE A 136 12.28 -0.72 22.07
N TRP A 137 13.05 -0.25 23.07
CA TRP A 137 14.32 0.46 22.85
C TRP A 137 15.57 -0.44 22.96
N LYS A 138 15.42 -1.74 23.27
CA LYS A 138 16.57 -2.58 23.67
C LYS A 138 16.59 -4.02 23.13
N SER A 139 16.18 -4.28 21.90
CA SER A 139 16.32 -5.64 21.35
C SER A 139 16.82 -5.67 19.91
N GLU A 140 18.13 -5.82 19.78
CA GLU A 140 18.69 -6.63 18.71
C GLU A 140 18.75 -8.07 19.26
N ASN A 141 17.63 -8.80 19.22
CA ASN A 141 17.58 -10.18 19.73
C ASN A 141 18.18 -11.16 18.69
N PRO A 142 18.82 -12.26 19.10
CA PRO A 142 19.30 -13.28 18.16
C PRO A 142 18.18 -13.90 17.30
N LYS A 143 16.96 -14.02 17.84
CA LYS A 143 15.75 -14.49 17.13
C LYS A 143 15.27 -13.52 16.05
N ASP A 144 15.55 -12.22 16.18
CA ASP A 144 15.24 -11.22 15.15
C ASP A 144 16.00 -11.45 13.83
N LYS A 145 17.08 -12.24 13.88
CA LYS A 145 17.85 -12.66 12.71
C LYS A 145 17.28 -13.95 12.08
N GLU A 146 16.37 -14.66 12.73
CA GLU A 146 15.78 -15.91 12.21
C GLU A 146 14.57 -15.65 11.33
N GLU A 147 13.81 -14.57 11.57
CA GLU A 147 12.63 -14.18 10.77
C GLU A 147 12.94 -13.20 9.63
N GLN A 148 14.17 -13.26 9.10
CA GLN A 148 14.59 -12.40 7.99
C GLN A 148 14.26 -13.05 6.65
N TYR A 149 13.43 -12.36 5.85
CA TYR A 149 13.08 -12.75 4.50
C TYR A 149 13.74 -11.83 3.48
N ARG A 150 13.96 -12.36 2.28
CA ARG A 150 14.47 -11.60 1.14
C ARG A 150 13.40 -11.51 0.09
N ILE A 151 13.02 -10.30 -0.28
CA ILE A 151 12.09 -10.04 -1.37
C ILE A 151 12.92 -9.60 -2.57
N ALA A 152 13.01 -10.45 -3.57
CA ALA A 152 13.70 -10.13 -4.82
C ALA A 152 12.70 -9.60 -5.85
N VAL A 153 13.11 -8.54 -6.54
CA VAL A 153 12.39 -7.94 -7.65
C VAL A 153 13.32 -7.94 -8.86
N SER A 154 12.86 -8.51 -9.97
CA SER A 154 13.61 -8.57 -11.22
C SER A 154 12.73 -8.23 -12.39
N GLU A 155 13.26 -7.56 -13.40
CA GLU A 155 12.49 -7.28 -14.63
C GLU A 155 12.70 -8.38 -15.67
N THR A 156 11.60 -8.81 -16.29
CA THR A 156 11.56 -9.73 -17.42
C THR A 156 10.56 -9.21 -18.44
N ALA A 157 11.04 -8.94 -19.67
CA ALA A 157 10.21 -8.50 -20.78
C ALA A 157 9.33 -7.24 -20.47
N GLY A 158 9.88 -6.26 -19.75
CA GLY A 158 9.19 -5.00 -19.42
C GLY A 158 8.18 -5.09 -18.26
N LYS A 159 8.02 -6.29 -17.66
CA LYS A 159 7.27 -6.53 -16.44
C LYS A 159 8.21 -6.93 -15.32
N SER A 160 7.82 -6.73 -14.07
CA SER A 160 8.65 -7.07 -12.91
C SER A 160 8.10 -8.29 -12.21
N THR A 161 8.95 -9.26 -11.91
CA THR A 161 8.62 -10.42 -11.10
C THR A 161 9.15 -10.23 -9.69
N LEU A 162 8.32 -10.52 -8.71
CA LEU A 162 8.67 -10.54 -7.31
C LEU A 162 8.66 -11.97 -6.78
N THR A 163 9.75 -12.37 -6.15
CA THR A 163 9.90 -13.65 -5.46
C THR A 163 10.28 -13.42 -4.01
N ILE A 164 9.90 -14.37 -3.16
CA ILE A 164 10.23 -14.36 -1.74
C ILE A 164 11.18 -15.52 -1.49
N MET A 165 12.25 -15.23 -0.77
CA MET A 165 13.27 -16.18 -0.36
C MET A 165 13.44 -16.14 1.15
N ASP A 166 13.87 -17.26 1.70
CA ASP A 166 14.27 -17.36 3.09
C ASP A 166 15.60 -16.61 3.34
N ARG A 167 16.08 -16.64 4.59
CA ARG A 167 17.37 -16.06 4.96
C ARG A 167 18.56 -16.67 4.21
N ASN A 168 18.46 -17.91 3.78
CA ASN A 168 19.50 -18.64 3.06
C ASN A 168 19.48 -18.33 1.54
N GLY A 169 18.44 -17.65 1.05
CA GLY A 169 18.24 -17.36 -0.37
C GLY A 169 17.53 -18.48 -1.13
N ALA A 170 16.98 -19.49 -0.44
CA ALA A 170 16.13 -20.49 -1.05
C ALA A 170 14.72 -19.93 -1.25
N PRO A 171 13.99 -20.30 -2.33
CA PRO A 171 12.59 -19.91 -2.50
C PRO A 171 11.75 -20.30 -1.28
N ASP A 172 11.00 -19.35 -0.75
CA ASP A 172 10.16 -19.61 0.42
C ASP A 172 8.79 -20.14 -0.03
N THR A 173 8.52 -21.40 0.31
CA THR A 173 7.23 -22.07 0.11
C THR A 173 6.54 -22.40 1.43
N THR A 174 6.98 -21.79 2.54
CA THR A 174 6.35 -21.97 3.84
C THR A 174 5.00 -21.23 3.89
N PRO A 175 4.10 -21.59 4.82
CA PRO A 175 2.84 -20.85 5.03
C PRO A 175 3.07 -19.35 5.30
N THR A 176 4.19 -19.00 5.92
CA THR A 176 4.59 -17.62 6.16
C THR A 176 4.91 -16.90 4.84
N GLY A 177 5.70 -17.52 3.96
CA GLY A 177 5.98 -17.00 2.62
C GLY A 177 4.70 -16.77 1.80
N GLU A 178 3.77 -17.72 1.82
CA GLU A 178 2.46 -17.59 1.16
C GLU A 178 1.64 -16.41 1.71
N ARG A 179 1.66 -16.22 3.04
CA ARG A 179 1.00 -15.08 3.70
C ARG A 179 1.64 -13.76 3.28
N ILE A 180 2.98 -13.68 3.23
CA ILE A 180 3.69 -12.48 2.75
C ILE A 180 3.29 -12.17 1.29
N PHE A 181 3.25 -13.17 0.42
CA PHE A 181 2.78 -13.00 -0.96
C PHE A 181 1.36 -12.44 -1.04
N ALA A 182 0.44 -12.98 -0.23
CA ALA A 182 -0.95 -12.52 -0.19
C ALA A 182 -1.06 -11.06 0.27
N LEU A 183 -0.29 -10.67 1.29
CA LEU A 183 -0.26 -9.30 1.80
C LEU A 183 0.29 -8.32 0.75
N LEU A 184 1.40 -8.68 0.09
CA LEU A 184 2.00 -7.87 -0.97
C LEU A 184 1.08 -7.76 -2.19
N LEU A 185 0.46 -8.85 -2.62
CA LEU A 185 -0.54 -8.85 -3.67
C LEU A 185 -1.68 -7.87 -3.33
N GLY A 186 -2.21 -7.91 -2.11
CA GLY A 186 -3.27 -7.02 -1.65
C GLY A 186 -2.91 -5.53 -1.72
N GLN A 187 -1.64 -5.17 -1.52
CA GLN A 187 -1.17 -3.77 -1.61
C GLN A 187 -0.76 -3.33 -3.02
N LEU A 188 -0.48 -4.27 -3.91
CA LEU A 188 0.01 -4.01 -5.26
C LEU A 188 -1.08 -4.10 -6.34
N LYS A 189 -2.31 -4.45 -5.95
CA LYS A 189 -3.51 -4.33 -6.78
C LYS A 189 -3.82 -2.87 -7.13
#